data_AF-A0A7C3ZLW6-F1
#
_entry.id   AF-A0A7C3ZLW6-F1
#
_cell.length_a   1.000
_cell.length_b   1.000
_cell.length_c   1.000
_cell.angle_alpha   90.00
_cell.angle_beta   90.00
_cell.angle_gamma   90.00
#
_symmetry.space_group_name_H-M   'P 1'
#
loop_
_entity.id
_entity.type
_entity.pdbx_description
1 polymer ?
#
loop_
_entity_poly.entity_id
_entity_poly.type
_entity_poly.pdbx_seq_one_letter_code
_entity_poly.pdbx_strand_id
1 'polypeptide(L)'
;MVLPDWFWELTTHVSSSYLDSLLLSVSIKSAWFGFVPSWLLLFFVGIGTGIASGVLGIGGGLLMVPVLTFSSLAAVQATATSLLAVLLSAISGSIRNWRAQELNIAEALGLAVPGILTAPLGAWLGDCLPDKWLTLSFAVLQLTAIYLMGLRQRLQQTPASSNAAIPETASTRDSQIANIFRIVAIGFLAGLLAGLFGVGGGVIMVPLQVLLLKSSIKDAVRSSLGAIVLIATAGLIPHSLSGNVWWQEGFALGIGGIFGAQIGTRLLPYFQASTVTLLFRSLLLALSFSMIWRALVP
;
A
#
# COMPACT_ATOMS: atom_id res chain seq x y z
N MET A 1 -40.82 -20.26 -46.73
CA MET A 1 -40.74 -21.25 -45.63
C MET A 1 -41.13 -20.54 -44.36
N VAL A 2 -42.33 -20.81 -43.85
CA VAL A 2 -42.81 -20.28 -42.55
C VAL A 2 -42.30 -21.24 -41.48
N LEU A 3 -41.54 -20.74 -40.51
CA LEU A 3 -41.05 -21.57 -39.42
C LEU A 3 -42.22 -21.97 -38.51
N PRO A 4 -42.23 -23.20 -37.98
CA PRO A 4 -43.31 -23.72 -37.13
C PRO A 4 -43.36 -23.03 -35.76
N ASP A 5 -44.55 -22.90 -35.18
CA ASP A 5 -44.84 -22.06 -34.01
C ASP A 5 -44.02 -22.41 -32.74
N TRP A 6 -43.60 -23.67 -32.60
CA TRP A 6 -42.74 -24.12 -31.51
C TRP A 6 -41.33 -23.47 -31.52
N PHE A 7 -40.88 -22.98 -32.68
CA PHE A 7 -39.59 -22.29 -32.81
C PHE A 7 -39.59 -20.95 -32.07
N TRP A 8 -40.73 -20.26 -32.04
CA TRP A 8 -40.88 -18.98 -31.36
C TRP A 8 -41.04 -19.13 -29.85
N GLU A 9 -41.67 -20.20 -29.36
CA GLU A 9 -41.80 -20.51 -27.92
C GLU A 9 -40.46 -20.76 -27.21
N LEU A 10 -39.44 -21.27 -27.92
CA LEU A 10 -38.09 -21.44 -27.37
C LEU A 10 -37.32 -20.11 -27.23
N THR A 11 -37.69 -19.09 -28.00
CA THR A 11 -37.00 -17.78 -27.98
C THR A 11 -37.60 -16.78 -26.99
N THR A 12 -38.87 -16.97 -26.59
CA THR A 12 -39.59 -16.04 -25.70
C THR A 12 -39.31 -16.31 -24.21
N HIS A 13 -38.90 -17.52 -23.83
CA HIS A 13 -38.63 -17.85 -22.42
C HIS A 13 -37.16 -17.68 -21.96
N VAL A 14 -36.22 -17.38 -22.86
CA VAL A 14 -34.79 -17.24 -22.52
C VAL A 14 -34.32 -15.77 -22.46
N SER A 15 -35.13 -14.81 -22.93
CA SER A 15 -34.66 -13.42 -23.09
C SER A 15 -35.05 -12.48 -21.94
N SER A 16 -36.24 -12.59 -21.32
CA SER A 16 -36.67 -11.60 -20.32
C SER A 16 -35.83 -11.64 -19.04
N SER A 17 -35.68 -12.79 -18.38
CA SER A 17 -35.04 -12.86 -17.05
C SER A 17 -33.54 -12.52 -17.08
N TYR A 18 -32.83 -12.91 -18.14
CA TYR A 18 -31.42 -12.56 -18.33
C TYR A 18 -31.25 -11.09 -18.74
N LEU A 19 -32.08 -10.57 -19.65
CA LEU A 19 -32.04 -9.16 -20.03
C LEU A 19 -32.46 -8.26 -18.86
N ASP A 20 -33.45 -8.66 -18.06
CA ASP A 20 -33.89 -7.93 -16.87
C ASP A 20 -32.81 -7.95 -15.78
N SER A 21 -32.07 -9.05 -15.61
CA SER A 21 -30.92 -9.10 -14.69
C SER A 21 -29.72 -8.28 -15.19
N LEU A 22 -29.46 -8.27 -16.50
CA LEU A 22 -28.43 -7.42 -17.12
C LEU A 22 -28.83 -5.94 -17.03
N LEU A 23 -30.09 -5.61 -17.33
CA LEU A 23 -30.63 -4.25 -17.26
C LEU A 23 -30.73 -3.77 -15.81
N LEU A 24 -31.05 -4.62 -14.84
CA LEU A 24 -30.98 -4.29 -13.41
C LEU A 24 -29.54 -4.09 -12.95
N SER A 25 -28.59 -4.93 -13.36
CA SER A 25 -27.18 -4.76 -13.00
C SER A 25 -26.54 -3.51 -13.64
N VAL A 26 -26.97 -3.14 -14.85
CA VAL A 26 -26.58 -1.91 -15.56
C VAL A 26 -27.28 -0.69 -14.96
N SER A 27 -28.57 -0.81 -14.60
CA SER A 27 -29.37 0.27 -14.02
C SER A 27 -29.03 0.56 -12.56
N ILE A 28 -28.59 -0.42 -11.76
CA ILE A 28 -28.17 -0.21 -10.37
C ILE A 28 -26.77 0.44 -10.32
N LYS A 29 -25.89 0.13 -11.28
CA LYS A 29 -24.64 0.90 -11.45
C LYS A 29 -24.95 2.35 -11.88
N SER A 30 -25.87 2.58 -12.82
CA SER A 30 -26.16 3.93 -13.31
C SER A 30 -27.05 4.79 -12.39
N ALA A 31 -27.88 4.21 -11.52
CA ALA A 31 -28.82 4.97 -10.68
C ALA A 31 -28.17 5.72 -9.51
N TRP A 32 -26.98 5.30 -9.05
CA TRP A 32 -26.18 6.04 -8.04
C TRP A 32 -24.87 6.63 -8.60
N PHE A 33 -24.28 6.04 -9.65
CA PHE A 33 -23.05 6.56 -10.28
C PHE A 33 -23.28 7.49 -11.49
N GLY A 34 -24.53 7.76 -11.90
CA GLY A 34 -24.79 8.58 -13.09
C GLY A 34 -24.45 10.07 -12.95
N PHE A 35 -24.33 10.60 -11.74
CA PHE A 35 -24.15 12.04 -11.48
C PHE A 35 -22.78 12.45 -10.92
N VAL A 36 -22.05 11.52 -10.29
CA VAL A 36 -20.75 11.82 -9.68
C VAL A 36 -19.66 11.21 -10.54
N PRO A 37 -18.76 12.02 -11.12
CA PRO A 37 -17.69 11.47 -11.93
C PRO A 37 -16.74 10.64 -11.06
N SER A 38 -16.28 9.49 -11.58
CA SER A 38 -15.43 8.52 -10.86
C SER A 38 -14.19 9.14 -10.24
N TRP A 39 -13.58 10.12 -10.92
CA TRP A 39 -12.41 10.85 -10.41
C TRP A 39 -12.71 11.64 -9.13
N LEU A 40 -13.95 12.10 -8.90
CA LEU A 40 -14.30 12.82 -7.68
C LEU A 40 -14.39 11.86 -6.48
N LEU A 41 -14.92 10.66 -6.68
CA LEU A 41 -14.93 9.62 -5.66
C LEU A 41 -13.50 9.21 -5.30
N LEU A 42 -12.66 9.03 -6.32
CA LEU A 42 -11.24 8.71 -6.14
C LEU A 42 -10.49 9.83 -5.41
N PHE A 43 -10.84 11.10 -5.61
CA PHE A 43 -10.29 12.19 -4.82
C PHE A 43 -10.59 12.05 -3.32
N PHE A 44 -11.84 11.75 -2.93
CA PHE A 44 -12.18 11.55 -1.52
C PHE A 44 -11.56 10.29 -0.92
N VAL A 45 -11.47 9.20 -1.70
CA VAL A 45 -10.68 8.02 -1.32
C VAL A 45 -9.22 8.42 -1.12
N GLY A 46 -8.67 9.24 -2.01
CA GLY A 46 -7.34 9.82 -1.91
C GLY A 46 -7.13 10.53 -0.57
N ILE A 47 -8.07 11.36 -0.13
CA ILE A 47 -7.98 12.02 1.19
C ILE A 47 -7.92 10.99 2.32
N GLY A 48 -8.84 10.03 2.36
CA GLY A 48 -8.87 9.03 3.43
C GLY A 48 -7.62 8.16 3.47
N THR A 49 -7.18 7.68 2.32
CA THR A 49 -5.95 6.88 2.17
C THR A 49 -4.69 7.70 2.45
N GLY A 50 -4.68 9.00 2.11
CA GLY A 50 -3.62 9.93 2.47
C GLY A 50 -3.52 10.16 3.98
N ILE A 51 -4.65 10.30 4.69
CA ILE A 51 -4.66 10.41 6.16
C ILE A 51 -4.06 9.14 6.77
N ALA A 52 -4.53 7.97 6.33
CA ALA A 52 -3.99 6.69 6.77
C ALA A 52 -2.49 6.58 6.45
N SER A 53 -2.06 6.99 5.26
CA SER A 53 -0.65 7.02 4.84
C SER A 53 0.20 7.91 5.75
N GLY A 54 -0.27 9.12 6.07
CA GLY A 54 0.45 10.06 6.94
C GLY A 54 0.57 9.61 8.39
N VAL A 55 -0.40 8.87 8.91
CA VAL A 55 -0.38 8.31 10.27
C VAL A 55 0.41 6.99 10.32
N LEU A 56 0.33 6.16 9.28
CA LEU A 56 0.83 4.79 9.29
C LEU A 56 2.13 4.57 8.51
N GLY A 57 2.57 5.53 7.70
CA GLY A 57 3.83 5.46 6.95
C GLY A 57 3.84 4.41 5.84
N ILE A 58 2.66 3.99 5.39
CA ILE A 58 2.45 2.87 4.44
C ILE A 58 2.34 3.31 2.98
N GLY A 59 2.38 4.61 2.67
CA GLY A 59 2.26 5.11 1.30
C GLY A 59 0.84 5.15 0.73
N GLY A 60 -0.20 4.69 1.45
CA GLY A 60 -1.61 4.77 1.02
C GLY A 60 -2.03 3.73 -0.02
N GLY A 61 -1.07 3.16 -0.77
CA GLY A 61 -1.31 2.13 -1.79
C GLY A 61 -2.02 0.88 -1.26
N LEU A 62 -1.88 0.57 0.04
CA LEU A 62 -2.58 -0.54 0.70
C LEU A 62 -4.09 -0.48 0.51
N LEU A 63 -4.64 0.74 0.57
CA LEU A 63 -6.06 0.99 0.43
C LEU A 63 -6.44 1.27 -1.02
N MET A 64 -5.58 1.99 -1.74
CA MET A 64 -5.85 2.37 -3.13
C MET A 64 -5.92 1.17 -4.06
N VAL A 65 -5.05 0.16 -3.89
CA VAL A 65 -5.06 -1.04 -4.74
C VAL A 65 -6.39 -1.78 -4.66
N PRO A 66 -6.91 -2.17 -3.47
CA PRO A 66 -8.24 -2.77 -3.36
C PRO A 66 -9.33 -1.91 -4.00
N VAL A 67 -9.38 -0.60 -3.73
CA VAL A 67 -10.41 0.30 -4.27
C VAL A 67 -10.37 0.36 -5.80
N LEU A 68 -9.19 0.47 -6.39
CA LEU A 68 -9.02 0.48 -7.85
C LEU A 68 -9.41 -0.87 -8.46
N THR A 69 -9.04 -1.97 -7.80
CA THR A 69 -9.41 -3.30 -8.28
C THR A 69 -10.91 -3.60 -8.19
N PHE A 70 -11.63 -3.04 -7.21
CA PHE A 70 -13.10 -3.08 -7.17
C PHE A 70 -13.74 -2.20 -8.25
N SER A 71 -12.99 -1.20 -8.76
CA SER A 71 -13.40 -0.32 -9.85
C SER A 71 -13.15 -0.92 -11.24
N SER A 72 -12.94 -2.26 -11.32
CA SER A 72 -12.71 -3.04 -12.55
C SER A 72 -11.34 -2.89 -13.22
N LEU A 73 -10.33 -2.30 -12.56
CA LEU A 73 -8.95 -2.35 -13.05
C LEU A 73 -8.31 -3.72 -12.77
N ALA A 74 -7.49 -4.20 -13.70
CA ALA A 74 -6.64 -5.38 -13.49
C ALA A 74 -5.70 -5.15 -12.30
N ALA A 75 -5.28 -6.22 -11.62
CA ALA A 75 -4.46 -6.09 -10.41
C ALA A 75 -3.16 -5.30 -10.69
N VAL A 76 -2.49 -5.61 -11.80
CA VAL A 76 -1.27 -4.88 -12.25
C VAL A 76 -1.56 -3.39 -12.46
N GLN A 77 -2.63 -3.05 -13.18
CA GLN A 77 -3.00 -1.64 -13.44
C GLN A 77 -3.35 -0.88 -12.15
N ALA A 78 -4.03 -1.53 -11.21
CA ALA A 78 -4.33 -0.95 -9.91
C ALA A 78 -3.05 -0.66 -9.11
N THR A 79 -2.08 -1.58 -9.11
CA THR A 79 -0.78 -1.39 -8.45
C THR A 79 0.07 -0.28 -9.11
N ALA A 80 0.09 -0.22 -10.43
CA ALA A 80 0.77 0.81 -11.20
C ALA A 80 0.17 2.20 -10.93
N THR A 81 -1.16 2.28 -10.96
CA THR A 81 -1.91 3.53 -10.75
C THR A 81 -1.80 4.02 -9.31
N SER A 82 -1.79 3.10 -8.32
CA SER A 82 -1.60 3.46 -6.93
C SER A 82 -0.19 4.01 -6.65
N LEU A 83 0.86 3.58 -7.36
CA LEU A 83 2.21 4.12 -7.19
C LEU A 83 2.29 5.62 -7.45
N LEU A 84 1.54 6.12 -8.44
CA LEU A 84 1.47 7.56 -8.70
C LEU A 84 0.85 8.31 -7.51
N ALA A 85 -0.26 7.79 -6.99
CA ALA A 85 -0.95 8.40 -5.85
C ALA A 85 -0.14 8.29 -4.54
N VAL A 86 0.56 7.17 -4.34
CA VAL A 86 1.51 6.92 -3.25
C VAL A 86 2.64 7.94 -3.31
N LEU A 87 3.23 8.14 -4.49
CA LEU A 87 4.31 9.11 -4.71
C LEU A 87 3.88 10.51 -4.31
N LEU A 88 2.73 10.98 -4.80
CA LEU A 88 2.21 12.32 -4.51
C LEU A 88 1.92 12.51 -3.00
N SER A 89 1.29 11.51 -2.38
CA SER A 89 1.01 11.52 -0.93
C SER A 89 2.29 11.50 -0.10
N ALA A 90 3.28 10.70 -0.50
CA ALA A 90 4.55 10.57 0.20
C ALA A 90 5.39 11.83 0.08
N ILE A 91 5.43 12.48 -1.09
CA ILE A 91 6.08 13.79 -1.27
C ILE A 91 5.46 14.79 -0.30
N SER A 92 4.12 14.89 -0.30
CA SER A 92 3.38 15.81 0.55
C SER A 92 3.69 15.61 2.04
N GLY A 93 3.53 14.39 2.56
CA GLY A 93 3.80 14.11 3.96
C GLY A 93 5.29 14.20 4.33
N SER A 94 6.20 13.89 3.41
CA SER A 94 7.64 13.99 3.65
C SER A 94 8.07 15.43 3.75
N ILE A 95 7.53 16.31 2.90
CA ILE A 95 7.74 17.76 3.01
C ILE A 95 7.28 18.26 4.37
N ARG A 96 6.11 17.81 4.85
CA ARG A 96 5.62 18.17 6.20
C ARG A 96 6.61 17.71 7.27
N ASN A 97 7.02 16.44 7.25
CA ASN A 97 7.91 15.86 8.26
C ASN A 97 9.31 16.50 8.24
N TRP A 98 9.82 16.83 7.06
CA TRP A 98 11.06 17.57 6.89
C TRP A 98 10.96 19.00 7.45
N ARG A 99 9.87 19.73 7.14
CA ARG A 99 9.62 21.06 7.71
C ARG A 99 9.49 21.04 9.23
N ALA A 100 8.92 19.97 9.77
CA ALA A 100 8.82 19.77 11.22
C ALA A 100 10.14 19.33 11.89
N GLN A 101 11.22 19.12 11.12
CA GLN A 101 12.51 18.58 11.61
C GLN A 101 12.37 17.21 12.28
N GLU A 102 11.35 16.44 11.91
CA GLU A 102 11.09 15.11 12.45
C GLU A 102 11.55 13.99 11.49
N LEU A 103 11.94 14.34 10.25
CA LEU A 103 12.42 13.39 9.26
C LEU A 103 13.92 13.13 9.41
N ASN A 104 14.29 11.91 9.77
CA ASN A 104 15.67 11.45 9.66
C ASN A 104 16.02 11.15 8.19
N ILE A 105 16.67 12.10 7.53
CA ILE A 105 17.02 12.00 6.11
C ILE A 105 18.03 10.87 5.85
N ALA A 106 18.99 10.64 6.76
CA ALA A 106 20.00 9.61 6.59
C ALA A 106 19.37 8.20 6.60
N GLU A 107 18.44 7.95 7.53
CA GLU A 107 17.69 6.69 7.57
C GLU A 107 16.79 6.54 6.33
N ALA A 108 16.07 7.60 5.94
CA ALA A 108 15.21 7.58 4.76
C ALA A 108 16.01 7.28 3.46
N LEU A 109 17.17 7.92 3.28
CA LEU A 109 18.05 7.66 2.14
C LEU A 109 18.68 6.28 2.20
N GLY A 110 19.10 5.82 3.38
CA GLY A 110 19.65 4.48 3.57
C GLY A 110 18.67 3.38 3.17
N LEU A 111 17.36 3.60 3.40
CA LEU A 111 16.28 2.71 2.96
C LEU A 111 15.97 2.88 1.47
N ALA A 112 15.99 4.11 0.97
CA ALA A 112 15.64 4.42 -0.40
C ALA A 112 16.65 3.87 -1.42
N VAL A 113 17.95 4.06 -1.20
CA VAL A 113 19.01 3.67 -2.15
C VAL A 113 18.91 2.20 -2.61
N PRO A 114 18.88 1.20 -1.72
CA PRO A 114 18.69 -0.20 -2.14
C PRO A 114 17.29 -0.44 -2.72
N GLY A 115 16.27 0.28 -2.24
CA GLY A 115 14.91 0.13 -2.74
C GLY A 115 14.71 0.67 -4.17
N ILE A 116 15.43 1.71 -4.57
CA ILE A 116 15.44 2.23 -5.95
C ILE A 116 15.93 1.16 -6.92
N LEU A 117 16.94 0.39 -6.51
CA LEU A 117 17.52 -0.67 -7.34
C LEU A 117 16.56 -1.85 -7.53
N THR A 118 15.75 -2.16 -6.51
CA THR A 118 14.86 -3.32 -6.53
C THR A 118 13.42 -3.03 -6.93
N ALA A 119 12.95 -1.79 -6.83
CA ALA A 119 11.59 -1.43 -7.22
C ALA A 119 11.28 -1.73 -8.69
N PRO A 120 12.18 -1.47 -9.67
CA PRO A 120 11.93 -1.87 -11.04
C PRO A 120 11.84 -3.39 -11.23
N LEU A 121 12.66 -4.15 -10.49
CA LEU A 121 12.61 -5.61 -10.50
C LEU A 121 11.26 -6.11 -9.96
N GLY A 122 10.76 -5.49 -8.90
CA GLY A 122 9.43 -5.75 -8.36
C GLY A 122 8.31 -5.48 -9.35
N ALA A 123 8.36 -4.35 -10.06
CA ALA A 123 7.38 -3.99 -11.08
C ALA A 123 7.35 -5.02 -12.23
N TRP A 124 8.53 -5.40 -12.72
CA TRP A 124 8.67 -6.44 -13.74
C TRP A 124 8.12 -7.80 -13.28
N LEU A 125 8.39 -8.20 -12.04
CA LEU A 125 7.81 -9.42 -11.45
C LEU A 125 6.28 -9.35 -11.39
N GLY A 126 5.72 -8.17 -11.10
CA GLY A 126 4.27 -7.94 -11.07
C GLY A 126 3.62 -8.14 -12.44
N ASP A 127 4.24 -7.63 -13.50
CA ASP A 127 3.76 -7.80 -14.87
C ASP A 127 3.77 -9.27 -15.32
N CYS A 128 4.65 -10.10 -14.73
CA CYS A 128 4.76 -11.52 -15.06
C CYS A 128 3.77 -12.41 -14.27
N LEU A 129 3.18 -11.90 -13.18
CA LEU A 129 2.36 -12.71 -12.27
C LEU A 129 0.88 -12.64 -12.64
N PRO A 130 0.17 -13.78 -12.68
CA PRO A 130 -1.28 -13.76 -12.85
C PRO A 130 -1.98 -13.05 -11.69
N ASP A 131 -3.07 -12.33 -11.98
CA ASP A 131 -3.85 -11.51 -11.02
C ASP A 131 -4.17 -12.22 -9.70
N LYS A 132 -4.52 -13.52 -9.76
CA LYS A 132 -4.81 -14.34 -8.58
C LYS A 132 -3.61 -14.46 -7.65
N TRP A 133 -2.43 -14.73 -8.19
CA TRP A 133 -1.20 -14.91 -7.42
C TRP A 133 -0.65 -13.59 -6.88
N LEU A 134 -0.82 -12.50 -7.64
CA LEU A 134 -0.48 -11.17 -7.18
C LEU A 134 -1.35 -10.77 -5.97
N THR A 135 -2.66 -10.99 -6.06
CA THR A 135 -3.61 -10.69 -4.97
C THR A 135 -3.34 -11.54 -3.73
N LEU A 136 -3.09 -12.84 -3.89
CA LEU A 136 -2.81 -13.75 -2.78
C LEU A 136 -1.47 -13.44 -2.10
N SER A 137 -0.42 -13.17 -2.88
CA SER A 137 0.88 -12.76 -2.35
C SER A 137 0.78 -11.44 -1.58
N PHE A 138 -0.07 -10.52 -2.03
CA PHE A 138 -0.32 -9.28 -1.33
C PHE A 138 -1.01 -9.49 0.02
N ALA A 139 -2.00 -10.39 0.08
CA ALA A 139 -2.64 -10.76 1.34
C ALA A 139 -1.64 -11.40 2.33
N VAL A 140 -0.75 -12.27 1.84
CA VAL A 140 0.32 -12.88 2.63
C VAL A 140 1.30 -11.84 3.15
N LEU A 141 1.67 -10.84 2.33
CA LEU A 141 2.50 -9.72 2.75
C LEU A 141 1.87 -8.95 3.93
N GLN A 142 0.57 -8.67 3.85
CA GLN A 142 -0.14 -7.96 4.90
C GLN A 142 -0.19 -8.78 6.21
N LEU A 143 -0.46 -10.08 6.13
CA LEU A 143 -0.42 -10.97 7.30
C LEU A 143 0.98 -11.03 7.92
N THR A 144 2.02 -11.07 7.07
CA THR A 144 3.42 -11.04 7.51
C THR A 144 3.73 -9.74 8.25
N ALA A 145 3.30 -8.59 7.73
CA ALA A 145 3.47 -7.30 8.39
C ALA A 145 2.74 -7.23 9.75
N ILE A 146 1.53 -7.80 9.86
CA ILE A 146 0.82 -7.93 11.15
C ILE A 146 1.64 -8.77 12.13
N TYR A 147 2.16 -9.91 11.67
CA TYR A 147 2.96 -10.81 12.49
C TYR A 147 4.24 -10.14 13.00
N LEU A 148 5.00 -9.47 12.14
CA LEU A 148 6.23 -8.74 12.50
C LEU A 148 5.97 -7.68 13.58
N MET A 149 4.87 -6.93 13.44
CA MET A 149 4.46 -5.92 14.40
C MET A 149 4.11 -6.53 15.76
N GLY A 150 3.40 -7.66 15.76
CA GLY A 150 3.06 -8.41 16.97
C GLY A 150 4.26 -9.05 17.65
N LEU A 151 5.24 -9.53 16.88
CA LEU A 151 6.46 -10.13 17.40
C LEU A 151 7.28 -9.13 18.23
N ARG A 152 7.44 -7.88 17.75
CA ARG A 152 8.15 -6.85 18.53
C ARG A 152 7.48 -6.56 19.86
N GLN A 153 6.15 -6.44 19.89
CA GLN A 153 5.43 -6.16 21.12
C GLN A 153 5.68 -7.23 22.19
N ARG A 154 5.77 -8.51 21.79
CA ARG A 154 6.11 -9.61 22.69
C ARG A 154 7.55 -9.51 23.21
N LEU A 155 8.51 -9.16 22.34
CA LEU A 155 9.91 -9.00 22.72
C LEU A 155 10.15 -7.81 23.66
N GLN A 156 9.35 -6.75 23.56
CA GLN A 156 9.43 -5.60 24.47
C GLN A 156 8.81 -5.86 25.85
N GLN A 157 7.92 -6.85 25.96
CA GLN A 157 7.27 -7.22 27.22
C GLN A 157 8.09 -8.23 28.04
N THR A 158 9.24 -8.70 27.54
CA THR A 158 10.14 -9.52 28.35
C THR A 158 10.91 -8.58 29.28
N PRO A 159 10.66 -8.57 30.60
CA PRO A 159 11.43 -7.75 31.52
C PRO A 159 12.90 -8.14 31.37
N ALA A 160 13.75 -7.14 31.11
CA ALA A 160 15.19 -7.33 31.08
C ALA A 160 15.66 -7.73 32.48
N SER A 161 15.61 -9.03 32.78
CA SER A 161 16.36 -9.59 33.89
C SER A 161 17.83 -9.61 33.51
N SER A 162 18.63 -9.06 34.42
CA SER A 162 20.09 -9.16 34.55
C SER A 162 20.91 -8.06 33.87
N ASN A 163 21.30 -7.11 34.72
CA ASN A 163 22.58 -6.43 34.67
C ASN A 163 23.70 -7.40 34.24
N ALA A 164 24.40 -7.06 33.16
CA ALA A 164 25.80 -7.40 32.99
C ALA A 164 26.43 -6.24 32.22
N ALA A 165 27.04 -5.30 32.97
CA ALA A 165 27.91 -4.30 32.40
C ALA A 165 29.09 -5.01 31.73
N ILE A 166 29.23 -4.85 30.42
CA ILE A 166 30.42 -5.22 29.65
C ILE A 166 30.95 -3.93 29.00
N PRO A 167 32.28 -3.66 29.02
CA PRO A 167 32.86 -2.38 28.61
C PRO A 167 32.63 -2.05 27.12
N GLU A 168 32.35 -0.77 26.86
CA GLU A 168 31.60 -0.26 25.70
C GLU A 168 32.45 0.22 24.50
N THR A 169 33.73 -0.16 24.38
CA THR A 169 34.66 0.51 23.44
C THR A 169 35.13 -0.31 22.24
N ALA A 170 34.87 -1.63 22.17
CA ALA A 170 35.18 -2.46 20.99
C ALA A 170 33.93 -2.83 20.15
N SER A 171 32.73 -2.55 20.65
CA SER A 171 31.43 -3.02 20.12
C SER A 171 30.72 -2.05 19.17
N THR A 172 31.30 -0.88 18.89
CA THR A 172 30.64 0.19 18.10
C THR A 172 30.71 -0.05 16.59
N ARG A 173 31.81 -0.62 16.07
CA ARG A 173 31.97 -0.83 14.62
C ARG A 173 31.13 -2.00 14.11
N ASP A 174 31.12 -3.12 14.84
CA ASP A 174 30.30 -4.29 14.48
C ASP A 174 28.80 -3.99 14.59
N SER A 175 28.39 -3.22 15.61
CA SER A 175 27.00 -2.77 15.74
C SER A 175 26.59 -1.77 14.65
N GLN A 176 27.49 -0.90 14.20
CA GLN A 176 27.24 0.00 13.06
C GLN A 176 27.10 -0.78 11.73
N ILE A 177 28.00 -1.72 11.44
CA ILE A 177 27.93 -2.54 10.23
C ILE A 177 26.63 -3.36 10.21
N ALA A 178 26.26 -3.95 11.34
CA ALA A 178 25.00 -4.70 11.47
C ALA A 178 23.77 -3.81 11.23
N ASN A 179 23.77 -2.56 11.71
CA ASN A 179 22.68 -1.61 11.47
C ASN A 179 22.58 -1.19 10.01
N ILE A 180 23.71 -0.90 9.35
CA ILE A 180 23.74 -0.58 7.91
C ILE A 180 23.19 -1.77 7.12
N PHE A 181 23.64 -2.99 7.42
CA PHE A 181 23.14 -4.19 6.76
C PHE A 181 21.62 -4.35 6.92
N ARG A 182 21.08 -4.12 8.13
CA ARG A 182 19.62 -4.16 8.38
C ARG A 182 18.88 -3.10 7.57
N ILE A 183 19.36 -1.85 7.54
CA ILE A 183 18.76 -0.77 6.75
C ILE A 183 18.76 -1.16 5.26
N VAL A 184 19.88 -1.66 4.75
CA VAL A 184 20.01 -2.08 3.36
C VAL A 184 19.05 -3.21 3.03
N ALA A 185 18.96 -4.24 3.87
CA ALA A 185 18.06 -5.37 3.68
C ALA A 185 16.58 -4.95 3.72
N ILE A 186 16.22 -4.06 4.64
CA ILE A 186 14.85 -3.52 4.74
C ILE A 186 14.51 -2.74 3.47
N GLY A 187 15.38 -1.84 3.04
CA GLY A 187 15.17 -1.02 1.84
C GLY A 187 15.11 -1.86 0.56
N PHE A 188 15.99 -2.86 0.43
CA PHE A 188 15.98 -3.83 -0.67
C PHE A 188 14.63 -4.55 -0.77
N LEU A 189 14.16 -5.12 0.34
CA LEU A 189 12.89 -5.84 0.39
C LEU A 189 11.70 -4.89 0.16
N ALA A 190 11.74 -3.71 0.78
CA ALA A 190 10.70 -2.70 0.62
C ALA A 190 10.58 -2.24 -0.83
N GLY A 191 11.70 -2.02 -1.54
CA GLY A 191 11.70 -1.66 -2.96
C GLY A 191 11.07 -2.75 -3.83
N LEU A 192 11.52 -4.00 -3.68
CA LEU A 192 10.98 -5.12 -4.44
C LEU A 192 9.46 -5.24 -4.24
N LEU A 193 8.99 -5.18 -2.99
CA LEU A 193 7.57 -5.28 -2.67
C LEU A 193 6.79 -4.02 -3.07
N ALA A 194 7.43 -2.84 -3.08
CA ALA A 194 6.82 -1.59 -3.54
C ALA A 194 6.49 -1.64 -5.03
N GLY A 195 7.44 -2.08 -5.86
CA GLY A 195 7.23 -2.24 -7.29
C GLY A 195 6.20 -3.32 -7.62
N LEU A 196 6.24 -4.43 -6.88
CA LEU A 196 5.35 -5.57 -7.08
C LEU A 196 3.89 -5.27 -6.71
N PHE A 197 3.64 -4.61 -5.58
CA PHE A 197 2.30 -4.43 -5.03
C PHE A 197 1.79 -2.98 -5.06
N GLY A 198 2.59 -2.05 -5.58
CA GLY A 198 2.21 -0.65 -5.70
C GLY A 198 1.97 0.09 -4.38
N VAL A 199 2.54 -0.41 -3.28
CA VAL A 199 2.32 0.09 -1.90
C VAL A 199 3.41 1.05 -1.41
N GLY A 200 4.46 1.30 -2.21
CA GLY A 200 5.61 2.11 -1.76
C GLY A 200 6.52 1.42 -0.72
N GLY A 201 6.20 0.20 -0.28
CA GLY A 201 7.07 -0.61 0.59
C GLY A 201 6.89 -0.34 2.10
N GLY A 202 6.17 0.72 2.49
CA GLY A 202 5.95 1.10 3.90
C GLY A 202 5.29 0.01 4.75
N VAL A 203 4.49 -0.87 4.13
CA VAL A 203 3.85 -2.04 4.77
C VAL A 203 4.87 -2.95 5.45
N ILE A 204 6.02 -3.16 4.82
CA ILE A 204 7.10 -3.98 5.40
C ILE A 204 8.13 -3.11 6.11
N MET A 205 8.36 -1.88 5.60
CA MET A 205 9.42 -1.02 6.11
C MET A 205 9.15 -0.61 7.55
N VAL A 206 7.93 -0.14 7.86
CA VAL A 206 7.57 0.28 9.21
C VAL A 206 7.74 -0.85 10.24
N PRO A 207 7.13 -2.04 10.08
CA PRO A 207 7.29 -3.12 11.07
C PRO A 207 8.73 -3.63 11.15
N LEU A 208 9.49 -3.66 10.05
CA LEU A 208 10.89 -4.09 10.10
C LEU A 208 11.82 -3.07 10.75
N GLN A 209 11.66 -1.77 10.51
CA GLN A 209 12.42 -0.74 11.23
C GLN A 209 12.12 -0.81 12.72
N VAL A 210 10.85 -0.96 13.04
CA VAL A 210 10.35 -1.18 14.39
C VAL A 210 11.06 -2.41 14.99
N LEU A 211 11.02 -3.57 14.34
CA LEU A 211 11.58 -4.82 14.88
C LEU A 211 13.11 -4.86 14.92
N LEU A 212 13.78 -4.52 13.81
CA LEU A 212 15.21 -4.75 13.58
C LEU A 212 16.10 -3.56 13.97
N LEU A 213 15.61 -2.34 13.76
CA LEU A 213 16.33 -1.10 14.11
C LEU A 213 15.94 -0.57 15.48
N LYS A 214 14.90 -1.15 16.09
CA LYS A 214 14.32 -0.72 17.37
C LYS A 214 13.84 0.74 17.34
N SER A 215 13.59 1.31 16.16
CA SER A 215 13.09 2.68 15.99
C SER A 215 11.74 2.87 16.67
N SER A 216 11.40 4.08 17.10
CA SER A 216 10.03 4.37 17.53
C SER A 216 9.08 4.20 16.33
N ILE A 217 7.82 3.83 16.56
CA ILE A 217 6.87 3.68 15.44
C ILE A 217 6.69 4.99 14.68
N LYS A 218 6.74 6.14 15.37
CA LYS A 218 6.59 7.46 14.74
C LYS A 218 7.79 7.77 13.84
N ASP A 219 9.01 7.43 14.27
CA ASP A 219 10.22 7.67 13.47
C ASP A 219 10.29 6.72 12.27
N ALA A 220 9.89 5.47 12.45
CA ALA A 220 9.75 4.51 11.35
C ALA A 220 8.74 5.03 10.31
N VAL A 221 7.57 5.52 10.74
CA VAL A 221 6.58 6.12 9.85
C VAL A 221 7.12 7.34 9.07
N ARG A 222 7.89 8.20 9.73
CA ARG A 222 8.44 9.42 9.10
C ARG A 222 9.52 9.09 8.08
N SER A 223 10.53 8.32 8.50
CA SER A 223 11.63 7.88 7.63
C SER A 223 11.11 7.01 6.48
N SER A 224 10.06 6.22 6.70
CA SER A 224 9.46 5.44 5.65
C SER A 224 8.77 6.27 4.58
N LEU A 225 8.00 7.27 5.00
CA LEU A 225 7.39 8.20 4.07
C LEU A 225 8.43 8.91 3.19
N GLY A 226 9.57 9.29 3.80
CA GLY A 226 10.70 9.88 3.08
C GLY A 226 11.29 8.94 2.04
N ALA A 227 11.53 7.67 2.40
CA ALA A 227 12.07 6.68 1.47
C ALA A 227 11.08 6.33 0.33
N ILE A 228 9.78 6.27 0.65
CA ILE A 228 8.71 5.96 -0.30
C ILE A 228 8.74 6.89 -1.51
N VAL A 229 9.12 8.17 -1.34
CA VAL A 229 9.22 9.11 -2.47
C VAL A 229 10.10 8.55 -3.57
N LEU A 230 11.33 8.15 -3.23
CA LEU A 230 12.30 7.68 -4.20
C LEU A 230 11.97 6.27 -4.71
N ILE A 231 11.53 5.39 -3.81
CA ILE A 231 11.16 4.01 -4.14
C ILE A 231 9.94 3.97 -5.08
N ALA A 232 8.91 4.77 -4.80
CA ALA A 232 7.71 4.83 -5.63
C ALA A 232 7.99 5.45 -7.00
N THR A 233 8.86 6.47 -7.08
CA THR A 233 9.32 6.98 -8.38
C THR A 233 10.03 5.89 -9.19
N ALA A 234 10.95 5.14 -8.56
CA ALA A 234 11.68 4.07 -9.24
C ALA A 234 10.76 2.94 -9.74
N GLY A 235 9.74 2.56 -8.96
CA GLY A 235 8.74 1.56 -9.36
C GLY A 235 7.72 2.07 -10.39
N LEU A 236 7.38 3.36 -10.37
CA LEU A 236 6.41 3.97 -11.30
C LEU A 236 6.93 4.03 -12.73
N ILE A 237 8.24 4.26 -12.93
CA ILE A 237 8.86 4.36 -14.26
C ILE A 237 8.58 3.13 -15.13
N PRO A 238 8.93 1.89 -14.74
CA PRO A 238 8.67 0.71 -15.57
C PRO A 238 7.17 0.47 -15.78
N HIS A 239 6.33 0.67 -14.77
CA HIS A 239 4.87 0.56 -14.92
C HIS A 239 4.29 1.57 -15.92
N SER A 240 4.85 2.78 -15.97
CA SER A 240 4.52 3.81 -16.95
C SER A 240 4.93 3.39 -18.37
N LEU A 241 6.14 2.83 -18.50
CA LEU A 241 6.65 2.32 -19.78
C LEU A 241 5.86 1.11 -20.30
N SER A 242 5.36 0.25 -19.40
CA SER A 242 4.47 -0.87 -19.73
C SER A 242 3.03 -0.45 -20.06
N GLY A 243 2.68 0.84 -19.91
CA GLY A 243 1.32 1.35 -20.15
C GLY A 243 0.29 0.95 -19.09
N ASN A 244 0.74 0.52 -17.90
CA ASN A 244 -0.13 0.05 -16.82
C ASN A 244 -0.75 1.19 -15.99
N VAL A 245 -0.23 2.42 -16.11
CA VAL A 245 -0.61 3.57 -15.29
C VAL A 245 -1.82 4.29 -15.88
N TRP A 246 -2.91 4.28 -15.13
CA TRP A 246 -4.11 5.07 -15.45
C TRP A 246 -3.98 6.47 -14.82
N TRP A 247 -3.49 7.42 -15.62
CA TRP A 247 -3.07 8.74 -15.13
C TRP A 247 -4.19 9.53 -14.45
N GLN A 248 -5.41 9.48 -14.99
CA GLN A 248 -6.53 10.26 -14.45
C GLN A 248 -6.90 9.81 -13.04
N GLU A 249 -7.03 8.50 -12.84
CA GLU A 249 -7.34 7.85 -11.57
C GLU A 249 -6.19 8.04 -10.56
N GLY A 250 -4.96 7.89 -11.02
CA GLY A 250 -3.76 8.07 -10.19
C GLY A 250 -3.58 9.52 -9.73
N PHE A 251 -3.83 10.52 -10.58
CA PHE A 251 -3.82 11.92 -10.18
C PHE A 251 -4.99 12.27 -9.28
N ALA A 252 -6.20 11.77 -9.55
CA ALA A 252 -7.36 12.01 -8.67
C ALA A 252 -7.09 11.51 -7.25
N LEU A 253 -6.65 10.25 -7.11
CA LEU A 253 -6.23 9.67 -5.83
C LEU A 253 -5.06 10.44 -5.21
N GLY A 254 -4.06 10.79 -6.02
CA GLY A 254 -2.85 11.46 -5.55
C GLY A 254 -3.11 12.87 -5.04
N ILE A 255 -3.94 13.67 -5.70
CA ILE A 255 -4.29 15.02 -5.26
C ILE A 255 -5.07 14.95 -3.95
N GLY A 256 -6.05 14.05 -3.82
CA GLY A 256 -6.71 13.80 -2.54
C GLY A 256 -5.71 13.36 -1.46
N GLY A 257 -4.80 12.47 -1.85
CA GLY A 257 -3.71 11.95 -1.03
C GLY A 257 -2.74 13.01 -0.52
N ILE A 258 -2.46 14.06 -1.30
CA ILE A 258 -1.67 15.22 -0.86
C ILE A 258 -2.32 15.87 0.35
N PHE A 259 -3.62 16.19 0.30
CA PHE A 259 -4.35 16.79 1.41
C PHE A 259 -4.45 15.83 2.60
N GLY A 260 -4.76 14.56 2.33
CA GLY A 260 -4.85 13.54 3.36
C GLY A 260 -3.53 13.35 4.11
N ALA A 261 -2.41 13.26 3.40
CA ALA A 261 -1.09 13.07 3.99
C ALA A 261 -0.66 14.27 4.83
N GLN A 262 -0.99 15.50 4.41
CA GLN A 262 -0.79 16.70 5.22
C GLN A 262 -1.53 16.62 6.55
N ILE A 263 -2.78 16.15 6.55
CA ILE A 263 -3.59 16.00 7.76
C ILE A 263 -3.02 14.85 8.61
N GLY A 264 -2.84 13.67 8.03
CA GLY A 264 -2.38 12.47 8.73
C GLY A 264 -1.03 12.65 9.43
N THR A 265 -0.06 13.25 8.74
CA THR A 265 1.26 13.52 9.35
C THR A 265 1.21 14.57 10.46
N ARG A 266 0.25 15.52 10.42
CA ARG A 266 -0.01 16.45 11.54
C ARG A 266 -0.70 15.77 12.72
N LEU A 267 -1.52 14.74 12.48
CA LEU A 267 -2.20 14.00 13.53
C LEU A 267 -1.28 12.98 14.22
N LEU A 268 -0.27 12.47 13.52
CA LEU A 268 0.66 11.44 14.02
C LEU A 268 1.24 11.72 15.42
N PRO A 269 1.72 12.94 15.76
CA PRO A 269 2.26 13.23 17.08
C PRO A 269 1.24 13.07 18.21
N TYR A 270 -0.05 13.31 17.96
CA TYR A 270 -1.13 13.23 18.94
C TYR A 270 -1.54 11.80 19.28
N PHE A 271 -1.27 10.84 18.40
CA PHE A 271 -1.56 9.44 18.67
C PHE A 271 -0.52 8.79 19.58
N GLN A 272 -0.99 7.95 20.49
CA GLN A 272 -0.11 7.07 21.26
C GLN A 272 0.44 5.96 20.35
N ALA A 273 1.64 5.46 20.66
CA ALA A 273 2.29 4.40 19.86
C ALA A 273 1.41 3.13 19.74
N SER A 274 0.69 2.78 20.81
CA SER A 274 -0.25 1.66 20.82
C SER A 274 -1.42 1.88 19.86
N THR A 275 -1.96 3.10 19.78
CA THR A 275 -3.04 3.46 18.85
C THR A 275 -2.58 3.36 17.40
N VAL A 276 -1.40 3.88 17.07
CA VAL A 276 -0.83 3.76 15.71
C VAL A 276 -0.61 2.29 15.34
N THR A 277 -0.10 1.49 16.28
CA THR A 277 0.09 0.04 16.06
C THR A 277 -1.25 -0.68 15.86
N LEU A 278 -2.27 -0.35 16.65
CA LEU A 278 -3.61 -0.92 16.52
C LEU A 278 -4.24 -0.55 15.18
N LEU A 279 -4.17 0.72 14.78
CA LEU A 279 -4.66 1.22 13.49
C LEU A 279 -3.96 0.51 12.32
N PHE A 280 -2.64 0.36 12.39
CA PHE A 280 -1.87 -0.37 11.39
C PHE A 280 -2.35 -1.82 11.25
N ARG A 281 -2.45 -2.53 12.38
CA ARG A 281 -2.84 -3.96 12.41
C ARG A 281 -4.29 -4.17 11.97
N SER A 282 -5.21 -3.32 12.42
CA SER A 282 -6.63 -3.41 12.03
C SER A 282 -6.81 -3.15 10.55
N LEU A 283 -6.11 -2.15 10.01
CA LEU A 283 -6.12 -1.84 8.58
C LEU A 283 -5.63 -3.03 7.76
N LEU A 284 -4.46 -3.58 8.09
CA LEU A 284 -3.91 -4.73 7.39
C LEU A 284 -4.80 -5.96 7.47
N LEU A 285 -5.45 -6.20 8.62
CA LEU A 285 -6.34 -7.34 8.80
C LEU A 285 -7.57 -7.22 7.89
N ALA A 286 -8.19 -6.04 7.87
CA ALA A 286 -9.36 -5.77 7.03
C ALA A 286 -9.03 -5.92 5.53
N LEU A 287 -7.87 -5.41 5.11
CA LEU A 287 -7.43 -5.50 3.72
C LEU A 287 -7.01 -6.92 3.33
N SER A 288 -6.39 -7.66 4.24
CA SER A 288 -5.98 -9.03 3.97
C SER A 288 -7.20 -9.90 3.74
N PHE A 289 -8.23 -9.72 4.57
CA PHE A 289 -9.52 -10.38 4.39
C PHE A 289 -10.18 -10.03 3.04
N SER A 290 -10.19 -8.74 2.65
CA SER A 290 -10.79 -8.33 1.37
C SER A 290 -10.06 -8.90 0.15
N MET A 291 -8.73 -8.99 0.21
CA MET A 291 -7.92 -9.57 -0.85
C MET A 291 -8.09 -11.09 -0.95
N ILE A 292 -8.16 -11.79 0.18
CA ILE A 292 -8.44 -13.25 0.19
C ILE A 292 -9.84 -13.52 -0.37
N TRP A 293 -10.84 -12.74 0.04
CA TRP A 293 -12.20 -12.88 -0.48
C TRP A 293 -12.23 -12.76 -2.01
N ARG A 294 -11.58 -11.73 -2.56
CA ARG A 294 -11.50 -11.52 -4.02
C ARG A 294 -10.71 -12.60 -4.75
N ALA A 295 -9.67 -13.17 -4.13
CA ALA A 295 -8.91 -14.26 -4.74
C ALA A 295 -9.70 -15.58 -4.81
N LEU A 296 -10.71 -15.75 -3.94
CA LEU A 296 -11.55 -16.94 -3.87
C LEU A 296 -12.86 -16.79 -4.67
N VAL A 297 -13.40 -15.57 -4.75
CA VAL A 297 -14.63 -15.24 -5.48
C VAL A 297 -14.26 -14.37 -6.70
N PRO A 298 -14.10 -14.98 -7.89
CA PRO A 298 -13.68 -14.28 -9.10
C PRO A 298 -14.73 -13.31 -9.65
#